data_AF-A0A3T1D105-F1
#
_entry.id   AF-A0A3T1D105-F1
#
_cell.length_a   1.000
_cell.length_b   1.000
_cell.length_c   1.000
_cell.angle_alpha   90.00
_cell.angle_beta   90.00
_cell.angle_gamma   90.00
#
_symmetry.space_group_name_H-M   'P 1'
#
loop_
_entity.id
_entity.type
_entity.pdbx_description
1 polymer ?
#
loop_
_entity_poly.entity_id
_entity_poly.type
_entity_poly.pdbx_seq_one_letter_code
_entity_poly.pdbx_strand_id
1 'polypeptide(L)'
;MAPPLIASLLEVPGVKSIFHTSDFLALDRRGNADWATILDGIREVFGIAGSGSLTAGAVEATGFGEAYVRVQMFRGIPMQLRVRSGGQEFRAAMPARFNQAVSDAAGSTMIRERMLEDLGVRYGEPQEVLDEVQRELEAAYSEARLRDLVEQAKAAGPEAAPPAPPAPLTGEVVMQALDSQDWRERYAALERLKPQPDDLPVLEKALSDSQMSVRRLAVVYLGDLRSPEAMPHLFVALKDTSGSVRRTAGDTLSDIGDTAAIGPMIEVLTDSNKLVRWRAARFLYEAGDESALEALRKTASSESEFEVKLQAEMAVARIERGEEAAGSVWQQMTRMREESRDEGK
;
A
#
# COMPACT_ATOMS: atom_id res chain seq x y z
N MET A 1 17.57 -34.35 3.44
CA MET A 1 17.20 -34.09 4.84
C MET A 1 17.57 -32.67 5.17
N ALA A 2 16.70 -31.91 5.84
CA ALA A 2 17.03 -30.55 6.25
C ALA A 2 18.17 -30.58 7.29
N PRO A 3 19.12 -29.62 7.27
CA PRO A 3 20.15 -29.50 8.31
C PRO A 3 19.53 -29.41 9.72
N PRO A 4 20.19 -29.91 10.78
CA PRO A 4 19.63 -29.94 12.14
C PRO A 4 19.15 -28.59 12.66
N LEU A 5 19.85 -27.51 12.29
CA LEU A 5 19.45 -26.14 12.61
C LEU A 5 18.12 -25.77 11.95
N ILE A 6 17.96 -26.07 10.65
CA ILE A 6 16.73 -25.77 9.90
C ILE A 6 15.55 -26.59 10.44
N ALA A 7 15.79 -27.84 10.83
CA ALA A 7 14.78 -28.67 11.49
C ALA A 7 14.31 -28.04 12.80
N SER A 8 15.25 -27.61 13.66
CA SER A 8 14.95 -26.96 14.94
C SER A 8 14.19 -25.64 14.76
N LEU A 9 14.52 -24.86 13.73
CA LEU A 9 13.81 -23.61 13.43
C LEU A 9 12.39 -23.85 12.90
N LEU A 10 12.15 -24.93 12.16
CA LEU A 10 10.81 -25.30 11.68
C LEU A 10 9.89 -25.79 12.82
N GLU A 11 10.48 -26.24 13.94
CA GLU A 11 9.74 -26.65 15.14
C GLU A 11 9.26 -25.47 15.99
N VAL A 12 9.81 -24.27 15.77
CA VAL A 12 9.38 -23.05 16.48
C VAL A 12 7.89 -22.77 16.17
N PRO A 13 7.02 -22.69 17.20
CA PRO A 13 5.59 -22.45 17.00
C PRO A 13 5.33 -21.17 16.21
N GLY A 14 4.63 -21.31 15.08
CA GLY A 14 4.29 -20.18 14.21
C GLY A 14 5.15 -20.06 12.95
N VAL A 15 6.26 -20.80 12.84
CA VAL A 15 7.03 -20.90 11.60
C VAL A 15 6.30 -21.79 10.58
N LYS A 16 6.17 -21.29 9.35
CA LYS A 16 5.53 -21.96 8.22
C LYS A 16 6.56 -22.59 7.27
N SER A 17 7.56 -21.82 6.88
CA SER A 17 8.62 -22.23 5.95
C SER A 17 9.91 -21.46 6.26
N ILE A 18 11.04 -22.01 5.81
CA ILE A 18 12.35 -21.38 5.93
C ILE A 18 13.03 -21.44 4.57
N PHE A 19 13.46 -20.28 4.12
CA PHE A 19 14.36 -20.11 2.99
C PHE A 19 15.76 -19.82 3.53
N HIS A 20 16.77 -20.52 3.02
CA HIS A 20 18.14 -20.44 3.50
C HIS A 20 19.08 -20.19 2.32
N THR A 21 19.90 -19.15 2.44
CA THR A 21 21.03 -18.88 1.55
C THR A 21 22.33 -19.08 2.31
N SER A 22 23.49 -18.85 1.67
CA SER A 22 24.78 -18.83 2.37
C SER A 22 24.86 -17.79 3.47
N ASP A 23 24.14 -16.67 3.32
CA ASP A 23 24.40 -15.45 4.08
C ASP A 23 23.19 -15.00 4.94
N PHE A 24 22.00 -15.56 4.71
CA PHE A 24 20.84 -15.28 5.55
C PHE A 24 19.80 -16.42 5.58
N LEU A 25 18.94 -16.33 6.59
CA LEU A 25 17.73 -17.15 6.74
C LEU A 25 16.50 -16.24 6.66
N ALA A 26 15.57 -16.56 5.79
CA ALA A 26 14.24 -15.95 5.76
C ALA A 26 13.22 -16.95 6.28
N LEU A 27 12.41 -16.54 7.26
CA LEU A 27 11.35 -17.37 7.81
C LEU A 27 9.99 -16.81 7.40
N ASP A 28 9.13 -17.69 6.89
CA ASP A 28 7.72 -17.40 6.70
C ASP A 28 6.95 -17.73 7.97
N ARG A 29 6.09 -16.82 8.37
CA ARG A 29 5.18 -16.98 9.51
C ARG A 29 3.83 -17.56 9.07
N ARG A 30 3.18 -18.32 9.95
CA ARG A 30 1.75 -18.68 9.82
C ARG A 30 0.92 -17.44 10.15
N GLY A 31 -0.07 -17.09 9.33
CA GLY A 31 -0.70 -15.76 9.32
C GLY A 31 -1.26 -15.22 10.65
N ASN A 32 -1.52 -16.07 11.64
CA ASN A 32 -2.03 -15.71 12.97
C ASN A 32 -1.01 -15.85 14.12
N ALA A 33 0.24 -16.24 13.85
CA ALA A 33 1.24 -16.46 14.91
C ALA A 33 1.92 -15.15 15.36
N ASP A 34 2.38 -15.03 16.60
CA ASP A 34 3.03 -13.79 17.06
C ASP A 34 4.53 -13.75 16.69
N TRP A 35 5.00 -12.62 16.12
CA TRP A 35 6.40 -12.46 15.74
C TRP A 35 7.34 -12.41 16.95
N ALA A 36 6.93 -11.81 18.07
CA ALA A 36 7.77 -11.77 19.26
C ALA A 36 8.02 -13.18 19.80
N THR A 37 6.96 -13.98 19.91
CA THR A 37 7.05 -15.40 20.30
C THR A 37 7.93 -16.22 19.35
N ILE A 38 7.78 -16.02 18.03
CA ILE A 38 8.62 -16.71 17.03
C ILE A 38 10.10 -16.32 17.20
N LEU A 39 10.39 -15.03 17.35
CA LEU A 39 11.76 -14.54 17.47
C LEU A 39 12.42 -14.99 18.78
N ASP A 40 11.67 -15.08 19.88
CA ASP A 40 12.16 -15.65 21.13
C ASP A 40 12.50 -17.14 20.97
N GLY A 41 11.63 -17.93 20.34
CA GLY A 41 11.92 -19.33 20.03
C GLY A 41 13.12 -19.50 19.09
N ILE A 42 13.30 -18.61 18.11
CA ILE A 42 14.48 -18.61 17.25
C ILE A 42 15.75 -18.30 18.06
N ARG A 43 15.71 -17.30 18.95
CA ARG A 43 16.86 -16.94 19.81
C ARG A 43 17.27 -18.11 20.71
N GLU A 44 16.31 -18.86 21.24
CA GLU A 44 16.57 -20.09 21.99
C GLU A 44 17.29 -21.14 21.13
N VAL A 45 16.84 -21.36 19.89
CA VAL A 45 17.48 -22.28 18.94
C VAL A 45 18.93 -21.87 18.62
N PHE A 46 19.20 -20.56 18.54
CA PHE A 46 20.55 -20.03 18.34
C PHE A 46 21.39 -19.91 19.62
N GLY A 47 20.84 -20.26 20.79
CA GLY A 47 21.53 -20.16 22.08
C GLY A 47 21.83 -18.71 22.52
N ILE A 48 21.12 -17.72 21.94
CA ILE A 48 21.27 -16.30 22.30
C ILE A 48 20.40 -16.04 23.53
N ALA A 49 20.88 -16.49 24.70
CA ALA A 49 20.21 -16.24 25.97
C ALA A 49 20.69 -14.92 26.59
N GLY A 50 19.79 -13.93 26.69
CA GLY A 50 19.89 -12.83 27.65
C GLY A 50 20.27 -11.44 27.12
N SER A 51 19.27 -10.65 26.71
CA SER A 51 19.09 -9.25 27.15
C SER A 51 17.71 -8.72 26.69
N GLY A 52 16.74 -8.79 27.60
CA GLY A 52 15.39 -8.24 27.40
C GLY A 52 14.34 -9.28 27.07
N SER A 53 13.58 -9.69 28.08
CA SER A 53 12.28 -10.34 27.86
C SER A 53 11.42 -9.36 27.06
N LEU A 54 11.08 -9.73 25.82
CA LEU A 54 10.02 -9.07 25.08
C LEU A 54 8.74 -9.39 25.87
N THR A 55 8.25 -8.42 26.63
CA THR A 55 7.00 -8.61 27.36
C THR A 55 5.90 -8.83 26.33
N ALA A 56 5.40 -10.07 26.31
CA ALA A 56 4.28 -10.50 25.51
C ALA A 56 3.02 -9.72 25.93
N GLY A 57 2.83 -8.56 25.33
CA GLY A 57 1.49 -8.06 25.06
C GLY A 57 0.97 -8.90 23.90
N ALA A 58 -0.12 -9.65 24.13
CA ALA A 58 -0.82 -10.36 23.07
C ALA A 58 -1.31 -9.33 22.03
N VAL A 59 -0.48 -9.06 21.03
CA VAL A 59 -0.87 -8.31 19.84
C VAL A 59 -1.14 -9.37 18.80
N GLU A 60 -2.41 -9.50 18.40
CA GLU A 60 -2.79 -10.26 17.22
C GLU A 60 -2.00 -9.69 16.03
N ALA A 61 -0.88 -10.32 15.69
CA ALA A 61 -0.05 -9.94 14.56
C ALA A 61 -0.74 -10.40 13.26
N THR A 62 -1.87 -9.79 12.93
CA THR A 62 -2.40 -9.77 11.57
C THR A 62 -1.48 -8.86 10.76
N GLY A 63 -1.01 -9.31 9.57
CA GLY A 63 -0.01 -8.59 8.77
C GLY A 63 -0.24 -7.08 8.74
N PHE A 64 0.71 -6.31 9.29
CA PHE A 64 0.87 -4.86 9.36
C PHE A 64 -0.31 -3.96 8.90
N GLY A 65 -1.52 -4.19 9.43
CA GLY A 65 -2.74 -3.53 8.97
C GLY A 65 -2.99 -3.65 7.45
N GLU A 66 -2.32 -4.55 6.73
CA GLU A 66 -2.47 -4.74 5.30
C GLU A 66 -3.89 -5.24 5.01
N ALA A 67 -4.55 -4.51 4.13
CA ALA A 67 -5.91 -4.71 3.75
C ALA A 67 -5.94 -4.87 2.23
N TYR A 68 -6.05 -6.11 1.77
CA TYR A 68 -6.11 -6.44 0.35
C TYR A 68 -7.51 -6.15 -0.15
N VAL A 69 -7.65 -5.16 -1.03
CA VAL A 69 -8.94 -4.64 -1.47
C VAL A 69 -9.27 -5.18 -2.85
N ARG A 70 -10.45 -5.78 -2.98
CA ARG A 70 -11.01 -6.23 -4.25
C ARG A 70 -12.42 -5.73 -4.43
N VAL A 71 -12.79 -5.47 -5.68
CA VAL A 71 -14.14 -5.06 -6.03
C VAL A 71 -14.74 -6.05 -7.02
N GLN A 72 -15.93 -6.54 -6.70
CA GLN A 72 -16.74 -7.30 -7.65
C GLN A 72 -17.46 -6.32 -8.56
N MET A 73 -17.30 -6.50 -9.86
CA MET A 73 -17.80 -5.65 -10.93
C MET A 73 -18.80 -6.40 -11.80
N PHE A 74 -19.77 -5.69 -12.37
CA PHE A 74 -20.65 -6.18 -13.42
C PHE A 74 -20.71 -5.15 -14.55
N ARG A 75 -20.18 -5.50 -15.73
CA ARG A 75 -20.12 -4.59 -16.89
C ARG A 75 -19.62 -3.19 -16.54
N GLY A 76 -18.54 -3.11 -15.77
CA GLY A 76 -17.95 -1.84 -15.32
C GLY A 76 -18.66 -1.17 -14.14
N ILE A 77 -19.73 -1.75 -13.58
CA ILE A 77 -20.45 -1.23 -12.41
C ILE A 77 -20.00 -1.97 -11.13
N PRO A 78 -19.48 -1.27 -10.10
CA PRO A 78 -19.15 -1.86 -8.81
C PRO A 78 -20.37 -2.45 -8.09
N MET A 79 -20.23 -3.67 -7.54
CA MET A 79 -21.29 -4.38 -6.82
C MET A 79 -20.97 -4.58 -5.33
N GLN A 80 -19.78 -5.11 -5.04
CA GLN A 80 -19.40 -5.51 -3.68
C GLN A 80 -17.90 -5.31 -3.49
N LEU A 81 -17.54 -4.65 -2.39
CA LEU A 81 -16.18 -4.57 -1.91
C LEU A 81 -15.84 -5.76 -1.02
N ARG A 82 -14.61 -6.23 -1.13
CA ARG A 82 -14.03 -7.26 -0.28
C ARG A 82 -12.67 -6.78 0.21
N VAL A 83 -12.50 -6.74 1.52
CA VAL A 83 -11.24 -6.38 2.16
C VAL A 83 -10.76 -7.58 2.96
N ARG A 84 -9.61 -8.13 2.59
CA ARG A 84 -9.01 -9.25 3.32
C ARG A 84 -7.82 -8.74 4.13
N SER A 85 -7.82 -9.01 5.43
CA SER A 85 -6.73 -8.68 6.33
C SER A 85 -6.61 -9.74 7.42
N GLY A 86 -5.40 -10.13 7.79
CA GLY A 86 -5.20 -11.09 8.90
C GLY A 86 -5.86 -12.45 8.74
N GLY A 87 -6.21 -12.88 7.52
CA GLY A 87 -6.99 -14.10 7.27
C GLY A 87 -8.50 -13.95 7.48
N GLN A 88 -8.97 -12.79 7.91
CA GLN A 88 -10.38 -12.40 7.92
C GLN A 88 -10.76 -11.70 6.61
N GLU A 89 -12.04 -11.78 6.23
CA GLU A 89 -12.58 -11.12 5.04
C GLU A 89 -13.81 -10.29 5.42
N PHE A 90 -13.72 -8.98 5.17
CA PHE A 90 -14.76 -8.00 5.37
C PHE A 90 -15.42 -7.71 4.02
N ARG A 91 -16.74 -7.50 4.01
CA ARG A 91 -17.51 -7.30 2.79
C ARG A 91 -18.51 -6.17 2.97
N ALA A 92 -18.68 -5.36 1.93
CA ALA A 92 -19.74 -4.37 1.86
C ALA A 92 -20.36 -4.35 0.47
N ALA A 93 -21.68 -4.30 0.44
CA ALA A 93 -22.41 -4.03 -0.80
C ALA A 93 -22.27 -2.56 -1.17
N MET A 94 -22.23 -2.25 -2.47
CA MET A 94 -22.33 -0.88 -2.92
C MET A 94 -23.73 -0.30 -2.62
N PRO A 95 -23.86 1.03 -2.47
CA PRO A 95 -25.14 1.67 -2.18
C PRO A 95 -26.25 1.35 -3.20
N ALA A 96 -27.50 1.59 -2.79
CA ALA A 96 -28.71 1.21 -3.54
C ALA A 96 -28.69 1.60 -5.02
N ARG A 97 -28.15 2.77 -5.37
CA ARG A 97 -28.02 3.23 -6.75
C ARG A 97 -27.17 2.34 -7.66
N PHE A 98 -26.11 1.72 -7.13
CA PHE A 98 -25.28 0.78 -7.89
C PHE A 98 -26.04 -0.53 -8.12
N ASN A 99 -26.74 -1.03 -7.10
CA ASN A 99 -27.57 -2.23 -7.21
C ASN A 99 -28.70 -2.03 -8.23
N GLN A 100 -29.31 -0.84 -8.25
CA GLN A 100 -30.31 -0.48 -9.26
C GLN A 100 -29.70 -0.44 -10.66
N ALA A 101 -28.55 0.21 -10.83
CA ALA A 101 -27.85 0.26 -12.11
C ALA A 101 -27.48 -1.14 -12.63
N VAL A 102 -27.01 -2.04 -11.75
CA VAL A 102 -26.73 -3.43 -12.12
C VAL A 102 -28.01 -4.17 -12.52
N SER A 103 -29.10 -3.99 -11.78
CA SER A 103 -30.41 -4.58 -12.12
C SER A 103 -30.89 -4.11 -13.50
N ASP A 104 -30.76 -2.81 -13.78
CA ASP A 104 -31.19 -2.21 -15.05
C ASP A 104 -30.29 -2.64 -16.23
N ALA A 105 -29.01 -2.88 -15.96
CA ALA A 105 -28.04 -3.34 -16.96
C ALA A 105 -28.16 -4.84 -17.28
N ALA A 106 -28.46 -5.68 -16.29
CA ALA A 106 -28.47 -7.14 -16.44
C ALA A 106 -29.79 -7.72 -16.96
N GLY A 107 -30.91 -7.01 -16.79
CA GLY A 107 -32.24 -7.60 -17.02
C GLY A 107 -32.47 -8.82 -16.12
N SER A 108 -32.97 -9.94 -16.67
CA SER A 108 -33.33 -11.14 -15.89
C SER A 108 -32.24 -12.22 -15.77
N THR A 109 -31.07 -12.05 -16.38
CA THR A 109 -29.99 -13.06 -16.43
C THR A 109 -28.69 -12.55 -15.77
N MET A 110 -28.55 -12.79 -14.46
CA MET A 110 -27.62 -12.05 -13.57
C MET A 110 -26.30 -12.75 -13.18
N ILE A 111 -25.95 -13.91 -13.75
CA ILE A 111 -25.00 -14.83 -13.07
C ILE A 111 -23.64 -15.02 -13.78
N ARG A 112 -23.48 -14.74 -15.08
CA ARG A 112 -22.27 -15.15 -15.83
C ARG A 112 -21.18 -14.08 -16.08
N GLU A 113 -21.41 -12.82 -15.72
CA GLU A 113 -20.53 -11.71 -16.15
C GLU A 113 -19.88 -10.94 -15.00
N ARG A 114 -19.86 -11.50 -13.80
CA ARG A 114 -19.23 -10.85 -12.65
C ARG A 114 -17.73 -11.02 -12.72
N MET A 115 -17.00 -9.91 -12.72
CA MET A 115 -15.55 -9.90 -12.64
C MET A 115 -15.11 -9.49 -11.24
N LEU A 116 -13.97 -9.99 -10.79
CA LEU A 116 -13.35 -9.56 -9.55
C LEU A 116 -12.07 -8.81 -9.92
N GLU A 117 -12.03 -7.52 -9.61
CA GLU A 117 -10.89 -6.64 -9.86
C GLU A 117 -10.12 -6.41 -8.56
N ASP A 118 -8.78 -6.35 -8.67
CA ASP A 118 -7.90 -6.09 -7.54
C ASP A 118 -7.57 -4.60 -7.50
N LEU A 119 -7.89 -3.94 -6.37
CA LEU A 119 -7.62 -2.52 -6.13
C LEU A 119 -6.32 -2.30 -5.34
N GLY A 120 -5.58 -3.39 -5.07
CA GLY A 120 -4.29 -3.35 -4.39
C GLY A 120 -4.40 -3.38 -2.87
N VAL A 121 -3.28 -3.07 -2.22
CA VAL A 121 -3.13 -3.10 -0.76
C VAL A 121 -3.38 -1.72 -0.18
N ARG A 122 -4.26 -1.64 0.81
CA ARG A 122 -4.42 -0.50 1.71
C ARG A 122 -3.94 -0.87 3.10
N TYR A 123 -3.83 0.11 3.98
CA TYR A 123 -3.29 -0.10 5.32
C TYR A 123 -4.14 0.61 6.34
N GLY A 124 -4.42 -0.07 7.45
CA GLY A 124 -5.28 0.41 8.52
C GLY A 124 -6.30 -0.64 8.93
N GLU A 125 -7.29 -0.22 9.71
CA GLU A 125 -8.34 -1.13 10.13
C GLU A 125 -9.19 -1.57 8.93
N PRO A 126 -9.48 -2.88 8.76
CA PRO A 126 -10.15 -3.38 7.55
C PRO A 126 -11.50 -2.73 7.27
N GLN A 127 -12.25 -2.38 8.32
CA GLN A 127 -13.53 -1.68 8.19
C GLN A 127 -13.35 -0.22 7.75
N GLU A 128 -12.36 0.49 8.29
CA GLU A 128 -12.07 1.87 7.88
C GLU A 128 -11.61 1.94 6.42
N VAL A 129 -10.74 1.00 6.02
CA VAL A 129 -10.31 0.84 4.63
C VAL A 129 -11.52 0.58 3.72
N LEU A 130 -12.42 -0.30 4.15
CA LEU A 130 -13.62 -0.64 3.39
C LEU A 130 -14.53 0.59 3.20
N ASP A 131 -14.75 1.38 4.26
CA ASP A 131 -15.57 2.61 4.22
C ASP A 131 -14.90 3.73 3.42
N GLU A 132 -13.57 3.83 3.44
CA GLU A 132 -12.80 4.76 2.61
C GLU A 132 -12.95 4.42 1.12
N VAL A 133 -12.67 3.17 0.74
CA VAL A 133 -12.72 2.74 -0.66
C VAL A 133 -14.15 2.80 -1.19
N GLN A 134 -15.16 2.50 -0.37
CA GLN A 134 -16.56 2.65 -0.77
C GLN A 134 -16.88 4.10 -1.13
N ARG A 135 -16.46 5.07 -0.30
CA ARG A 135 -16.66 6.51 -0.58
C ARG A 135 -15.92 6.97 -1.84
N GLU A 136 -14.70 6.47 -2.06
CA GLU A 136 -13.92 6.74 -3.27
C GLU A 136 -14.64 6.24 -4.53
N LEU A 137 -15.17 5.00 -4.51
CA LEU A 137 -15.96 4.46 -5.61
C LEU A 137 -17.27 5.22 -5.79
N GLU A 138 -17.94 5.60 -4.71
CA GLU A 138 -19.14 6.43 -4.81
C GLU A 138 -18.86 7.78 -5.47
N ALA A 139 -17.73 8.40 -5.16
CA ALA A 139 -17.32 9.63 -5.81
C ALA A 139 -17.01 9.41 -7.30
N ALA A 140 -16.18 8.42 -7.63
CA ALA A 140 -15.75 8.14 -9.00
C ALA A 140 -16.91 7.76 -9.95
N TYR A 141 -17.98 7.17 -9.42
CA TYR A 141 -19.16 6.74 -10.18
C TYR A 141 -20.33 7.70 -9.93
N SER A 142 -20.34 8.80 -10.68
CA SER A 142 -21.46 9.75 -10.69
C SER A 142 -22.75 9.13 -11.27
N GLU A 143 -23.90 9.75 -11.00
CA GLU A 143 -25.19 9.34 -11.60
C GLU A 143 -25.16 9.34 -13.14
N ALA A 144 -24.41 10.28 -13.73
CA ALA A 144 -24.22 10.31 -15.18
C ALA A 144 -23.41 9.08 -15.65
N ARG A 145 -22.28 8.79 -15.00
CA ARG A 145 -21.44 7.62 -15.36
C ARG A 145 -22.20 6.30 -15.20
N LEU A 146 -22.98 6.14 -14.14
CA LEU A 146 -23.79 4.93 -13.94
C LEU A 146 -24.85 4.78 -15.04
N ARG A 147 -25.57 5.87 -15.40
CA ARG A 147 -26.54 5.83 -16.50
C ARG A 147 -25.89 5.47 -17.84
N ASP A 148 -24.73 6.06 -18.14
CA ASP A 148 -24.00 5.76 -19.38
C ASP A 148 -23.57 4.28 -19.46
N LEU A 149 -23.09 3.72 -18.34
CA LEU A 149 -22.74 2.30 -18.25
C LEU A 149 -23.96 1.40 -18.44
N VAL A 150 -25.11 1.76 -17.87
CA VAL A 150 -26.37 1.03 -18.05
C VAL A 150 -26.82 1.03 -19.50
N GLU A 151 -26.80 2.19 -20.17
CA GLU A 151 -27.21 2.30 -21.57
C GLU A 151 -26.25 1.55 -22.50
N GLN A 152 -24.94 1.62 -22.26
CA GLN A 152 -23.96 0.82 -22.98
C GLN A 152 -24.18 -0.68 -22.79
N ALA A 153 -24.44 -1.11 -21.55
CA ALA A 153 -24.72 -2.51 -21.26
C ALA A 153 -25.98 -3.01 -21.97
N LYS A 154 -27.06 -2.24 -21.99
CA LYS A 154 -28.29 -2.59 -22.73
C LYS A 154 -28.07 -2.66 -24.23
N ALA A 155 -27.32 -1.71 -24.79
CA ALA A 155 -27.03 -1.65 -26.22
C ALA A 155 -26.16 -2.82 -26.71
N ALA A 156 -25.22 -3.27 -25.88
CA ALA A 156 -24.25 -4.30 -26.27
C ALA A 156 -24.81 -5.74 -26.20
N GLY A 157 -25.91 -5.96 -25.47
CA GLY A 157 -26.55 -7.29 -25.36
C GLY A 157 -25.80 -8.27 -24.43
N PRO A 158 -26.30 -9.49 -24.22
CA PRO A 158 -25.87 -10.40 -23.14
C PRO A 158 -24.48 -11.04 -23.29
N GLU A 159 -23.85 -11.02 -24.46
CA GLU A 159 -22.52 -11.61 -24.68
C GLU A 159 -21.41 -10.56 -24.92
N ALA A 160 -21.73 -9.28 -24.74
CA ALA A 160 -20.77 -8.22 -24.98
C ALA A 160 -19.68 -8.13 -23.92
N ALA A 161 -18.49 -7.71 -24.36
CA ALA A 161 -17.42 -7.34 -23.47
C ALA A 161 -17.84 -6.18 -22.55
N PRO A 162 -17.24 -6.07 -21.35
CA PRO A 162 -17.44 -4.92 -20.48
C PRO A 162 -17.19 -3.59 -21.23
N PRO A 163 -17.99 -2.55 -20.96
CA PRO A 163 -17.75 -1.23 -21.52
C PRO A 163 -16.35 -0.75 -21.17
N ALA A 164 -15.72 -0.04 -22.10
CA ALA A 164 -14.41 0.54 -21.87
C ALA A 164 -14.49 1.60 -20.75
N PRO A 165 -13.43 1.76 -19.94
CA PRO A 165 -13.35 2.86 -18.99
C PRO A 165 -13.58 4.22 -19.67
N PRO A 166 -14.14 5.21 -18.96
CA PRO A 166 -14.34 6.54 -19.53
C PRO A 166 -13.00 7.13 -20.00
N ALA A 167 -13.07 7.93 -21.07
CA ALA A 167 -11.87 8.56 -21.61
C ALA A 167 -11.19 9.44 -20.55
N PRO A 168 -9.84 9.47 -20.52
CA PRO A 168 -9.10 10.34 -19.62
C PRO A 168 -9.48 11.81 -19.80
N LEU A 169 -9.45 12.56 -18.71
CA LEU A 169 -9.61 14.00 -18.74
C LEU A 169 -8.24 14.69 -18.89
N THR A 170 -8.23 15.85 -19.54
CA THR A 170 -7.04 16.70 -19.62
C THR A 170 -6.80 17.41 -18.28
N GLY A 171 -5.56 17.78 -17.99
CA GLY A 171 -5.21 18.56 -16.80
C GLY A 171 -6.03 19.85 -16.66
N GLU A 172 -6.33 20.53 -17.77
CA GLU A 172 -7.17 21.74 -17.78
C GLU A 172 -8.60 21.47 -17.27
N VAL A 173 -9.24 20.40 -17.76
CA VAL A 173 -10.60 20.02 -17.33
C VAL A 173 -10.59 19.60 -15.86
N VAL A 174 -9.57 18.87 -15.43
CA VAL A 174 -9.44 18.47 -14.02
C VAL A 174 -9.19 19.69 -13.12
N MET A 175 -8.31 20.61 -13.53
CA MET A 175 -8.03 21.85 -12.80
C MET A 175 -9.30 22.67 -12.53
N GLN A 176 -10.17 22.78 -13.53
CA GLN A 176 -11.47 23.45 -13.40
C GLN A 176 -12.42 22.66 -12.51
N ALA A 177 -12.48 21.33 -12.65
CA ALA A 177 -13.34 20.49 -11.81
C ALA A 177 -12.94 20.53 -10.33
N LEU A 178 -11.65 20.73 -10.01
CA LEU A 178 -11.14 20.91 -8.65
C LEU A 178 -11.70 22.18 -7.95
N ASP A 179 -12.38 23.08 -8.66
CA ASP A 179 -13.09 24.22 -8.05
C ASP A 179 -14.52 23.87 -7.58
N SER A 180 -15.00 22.66 -7.84
CA SER A 180 -16.34 22.24 -7.42
C SER A 180 -16.47 22.22 -5.89
N GLN A 181 -17.63 22.67 -5.41
CA GLN A 181 -18.03 22.57 -4.00
C GLN A 181 -18.23 21.09 -3.59
N ASP A 182 -18.65 20.22 -4.52
CA ASP A 182 -18.80 18.79 -4.25
C ASP A 182 -17.47 18.06 -4.46
N TRP A 183 -16.93 17.52 -3.38
CA TRP A 183 -15.69 16.74 -3.44
C TRP A 183 -15.80 15.50 -4.33
N ARG A 184 -17.01 14.97 -4.54
CA ARG A 184 -17.22 13.83 -5.43
C ARG A 184 -16.91 14.17 -6.87
N GLU A 185 -17.27 15.37 -7.32
CA GLU A 185 -16.93 15.85 -8.66
C GLU A 185 -15.43 16.05 -8.80
N ARG A 186 -14.78 16.64 -7.78
CA ARG A 186 -13.32 16.82 -7.73
C ARG A 186 -12.59 15.48 -7.83
N TYR A 187 -12.97 14.50 -7.00
CA TYR A 187 -12.38 13.17 -7.00
C TYR A 187 -12.65 12.41 -8.31
N ALA A 188 -13.87 12.44 -8.84
CA ALA A 188 -14.21 11.77 -10.10
C ALA A 188 -13.46 12.35 -11.30
N ALA A 189 -13.20 13.67 -11.30
CA ALA A 189 -12.38 14.29 -12.32
C ALA A 189 -10.92 13.88 -12.17
N LEU A 190 -10.37 13.95 -10.95
CA LEU A 190 -9.00 13.56 -10.67
C LEU A 190 -8.74 12.10 -11.02
N GLU A 191 -9.62 11.15 -10.65
CA GLU A 191 -9.51 9.71 -10.97
C GLU A 191 -9.36 9.42 -12.47
N ARG A 192 -9.84 10.32 -13.32
CA ARG A 192 -9.76 10.21 -14.78
C ARG A 192 -8.53 10.91 -15.37
N LEU A 193 -7.71 11.56 -14.56
CA LEU A 193 -6.44 12.14 -14.99
C LEU A 193 -5.46 11.00 -15.29
N LYS A 194 -4.79 11.09 -16.44
CA LYS A 194 -3.56 10.32 -16.68
C LYS A 194 -2.38 11.25 -16.42
N PRO A 195 -1.73 11.17 -15.26
CA PRO A 195 -0.78 12.20 -14.84
C PRO A 195 0.40 12.29 -15.80
N GLN A 196 0.73 13.51 -16.23
CA GLN A 196 1.94 13.87 -16.97
C GLN A 196 2.71 14.95 -16.19
N PRO A 197 4.00 15.16 -16.47
CA PRO A 197 4.79 16.19 -15.77
C PRO A 197 4.16 17.60 -15.80
N ASP A 198 3.47 17.95 -16.89
CA ASP A 198 2.77 19.24 -17.03
C ASP A 198 1.54 19.38 -16.10
N ASP A 199 1.05 18.27 -15.53
CA ASP A 199 -0.09 18.25 -14.60
C ASP A 199 0.34 18.51 -13.15
N LEU A 200 1.62 18.78 -12.87
CA LEU A 200 2.09 19.11 -11.51
C LEU A 200 1.23 20.19 -10.82
N PRO A 201 0.83 21.30 -11.47
CA PRO A 201 -0.05 22.29 -10.85
C PRO A 201 -1.43 21.72 -10.46
N VAL A 202 -1.97 20.76 -11.23
CA VAL A 202 -3.23 20.08 -10.91
C VAL A 202 -3.06 19.25 -9.64
N LEU A 203 -1.96 18.50 -9.56
CA LEU A 203 -1.66 17.65 -8.41
C LEU A 203 -1.33 18.47 -7.15
N GLU A 204 -0.65 19.61 -7.28
CA GLU A 204 -0.41 20.56 -6.18
C GLU A 204 -1.71 21.11 -5.60
N LYS A 205 -2.65 21.52 -6.48
CA LYS A 205 -3.98 21.96 -6.05
C LYS A 205 -4.75 20.84 -5.35
N ALA A 206 -4.71 19.62 -5.90
CA ALA A 206 -5.37 18.46 -5.31
C ALA A 206 -4.74 18.02 -3.97
N LEU A 207 -3.43 18.24 -3.77
CA LEU A 207 -2.77 18.04 -2.47
C LEU A 207 -3.26 19.01 -1.40
N SER A 208 -3.83 20.15 -1.77
CA SER A 208 -4.38 21.13 -0.84
C SER A 208 -5.89 20.96 -0.60
N ASP A 209 -6.48 19.88 -1.11
CA ASP A 209 -7.92 19.64 -1.05
C ASP A 209 -8.43 19.38 0.38
N SER A 210 -9.62 19.87 0.70
CA SER A 210 -10.25 19.63 2.00
C SER A 210 -10.55 18.14 2.26
N GLN A 211 -10.80 17.37 1.21
CA GLN A 211 -11.11 15.95 1.28
C GLN A 211 -9.84 15.10 1.22
N MET A 212 -9.66 14.29 2.26
CA MET A 212 -8.49 13.40 2.40
C MET A 212 -8.29 12.47 1.20
N SER A 213 -9.35 11.89 0.66
CA SER A 213 -9.28 10.98 -0.50
C SER A 213 -8.74 11.65 -1.76
N VAL A 214 -9.03 12.94 -1.99
CA VAL A 214 -8.50 13.71 -3.12
C VAL A 214 -7.00 13.93 -2.92
N ARG A 215 -6.59 14.36 -1.73
CA ARG A 215 -5.17 14.53 -1.38
C ARG A 215 -4.39 13.22 -1.53
N ARG A 216 -4.94 12.11 -1.04
CA ARG A 216 -4.30 10.78 -1.13
C ARG A 216 -4.12 10.35 -2.58
N LEU A 217 -5.11 10.56 -3.44
CA LEU A 217 -5.00 10.26 -4.87
C LEU A 217 -3.95 11.14 -5.56
N ALA A 218 -3.85 12.41 -5.20
CA ALA A 218 -2.80 13.30 -5.70
C ALA A 218 -1.40 12.79 -5.37
N VAL A 219 -1.18 12.27 -4.15
CA VAL A 219 0.10 11.63 -3.76
C VAL A 219 0.43 10.42 -4.64
N VAL A 220 -0.56 9.56 -4.91
CA VAL A 220 -0.36 8.40 -5.79
C VAL A 220 0.10 8.86 -7.17
N TYR A 221 -0.59 9.85 -7.75
CA TYR A 221 -0.23 10.36 -9.07
C TYR A 221 1.10 11.10 -9.12
N LEU A 222 1.49 11.81 -8.06
CA LEU A 222 2.85 12.35 -7.94
C LEU A 222 3.91 11.24 -7.96
N GLY A 223 3.60 10.09 -7.36
CA GLY A 223 4.41 8.88 -7.47
C GLY A 223 4.51 8.32 -8.88
N ASP A 224 3.39 8.28 -9.59
CA ASP A 224 3.31 7.79 -10.97
C ASP A 224 4.13 8.64 -11.94
N LEU A 225 4.30 9.94 -11.68
CA LEU A 225 5.17 10.81 -12.48
C LEU A 225 6.64 10.38 -12.43
N ARG A 226 7.09 9.80 -11.31
CA ARG A 226 8.49 9.39 -11.07
C ARG A 226 9.52 10.47 -11.47
N SER A 227 9.17 11.75 -11.23
CA SER A 227 9.99 12.88 -11.63
C SER A 227 10.61 13.57 -10.41
N PRO A 228 11.84 14.12 -10.52
CA PRO A 228 12.45 14.88 -9.43
C PRO A 228 11.60 16.07 -8.98
N GLU A 229 10.84 16.68 -9.89
CA GLU A 229 9.94 17.81 -9.61
C GLU A 229 8.73 17.41 -8.73
N ALA A 230 8.36 16.13 -8.70
CA ALA A 230 7.32 15.62 -7.81
C ALA A 230 7.82 15.47 -6.34
N MET A 231 9.14 15.35 -6.13
CA MET A 231 9.71 15.06 -4.80
C MET A 231 9.37 16.12 -3.74
N PRO A 232 9.48 17.44 -4.00
CA PRO A 232 9.07 18.46 -3.02
C PRO A 232 7.60 18.33 -2.59
N HIS A 233 6.71 17.94 -3.51
CA HIS A 233 5.28 17.76 -3.24
C HIS A 233 5.03 16.53 -2.36
N LEU A 234 5.77 15.43 -2.59
CA LEU A 234 5.73 14.25 -1.73
C LEU A 234 6.25 14.56 -0.32
N PHE A 235 7.27 15.42 -0.18
CA PHE A 235 7.75 15.87 1.12
C PHE A 235 6.73 16.72 1.89
N VAL A 236 5.94 17.52 1.18
CA VAL A 236 4.78 18.21 1.78
C VAL A 236 3.74 17.20 2.25
N ALA A 237 3.44 16.18 1.45
CA ALA A 237 2.47 15.15 1.79
C ALA A 237 2.88 14.28 3.00
N LEU A 238 4.18 14.11 3.26
CA LEU A 238 4.69 13.51 4.51
C LEU A 238 4.28 14.29 5.77
N LYS A 239 3.81 15.54 5.64
CA LYS A 239 3.38 16.40 6.75
C LYS A 239 1.85 16.62 6.77
N ASP A 240 1.09 15.85 5.99
CA ASP A 240 -0.37 15.95 5.92
C ASP A 240 -1.03 15.68 7.28
N THR A 241 -2.19 16.31 7.50
CA THR A 241 -2.99 16.09 8.72
C THR A 241 -3.48 14.65 8.87
N SER A 242 -3.73 13.95 7.77
CA SER A 242 -4.17 12.56 7.72
C SER A 242 -2.99 11.59 7.72
N GLY A 243 -3.00 10.65 8.67
CA GLY A 243 -2.03 9.55 8.69
C GLY A 243 -2.06 8.69 7.42
N SER A 244 -3.22 8.55 6.77
CA SER A 244 -3.35 7.78 5.52
C SER A 244 -2.61 8.45 4.35
N VAL A 245 -2.65 9.79 4.28
CA VAL A 245 -1.93 10.58 3.26
C VAL A 245 -0.42 10.53 3.53
N ARG A 246 0.02 10.78 4.77
CA ARG A 246 1.44 10.70 5.15
C ARG A 246 2.04 9.33 4.86
N ARG A 247 1.31 8.27 5.20
CA ARG A 247 1.69 6.88 4.91
C ARG A 247 1.80 6.63 3.41
N THR A 248 0.81 7.08 2.63
CA THR A 248 0.85 6.96 1.16
C THR A 248 2.05 7.70 0.58
N ALA A 249 2.40 8.88 1.10
CA ALA A 249 3.61 9.58 0.67
C ALA A 249 4.89 8.79 1.02
N GLY A 250 4.94 8.19 2.20
CA GLY A 250 6.05 7.31 2.59
C GLY A 250 6.18 6.06 1.71
N ASP A 251 5.07 5.41 1.37
CA ASP A 251 5.03 4.30 0.40
C ASP A 251 5.57 4.75 -0.96
N THR A 252 5.02 5.83 -1.50
CA THR A 252 5.41 6.37 -2.80
C THR A 252 6.89 6.70 -2.86
N LEU A 253 7.45 7.34 -1.83
CA LEU A 253 8.87 7.64 -1.74
C LEU A 253 9.74 6.38 -1.64
N SER A 254 9.24 5.32 -1.00
CA SER A 254 9.91 4.01 -0.97
C SER A 254 9.92 3.34 -2.33
N ASP A 255 8.81 3.41 -3.07
CA ASP A 255 8.73 2.86 -4.42
C ASP A 255 9.64 3.62 -5.41
N ILE A 256 9.78 4.93 -5.24
CA ILE A 256 10.72 5.77 -5.99
C ILE A 256 12.17 5.42 -5.63
N GLY A 257 12.48 5.32 -4.33
CA GLY A 257 13.81 4.95 -3.84
C GLY A 257 14.89 6.02 -4.05
N ASP A 258 14.50 7.30 -4.15
CA ASP A 258 15.43 8.41 -4.30
C ASP A 258 16.02 8.83 -2.94
N THR A 259 17.34 8.88 -2.85
CA THR A 259 18.11 9.30 -1.68
C THR A 259 17.76 10.71 -1.17
N ALA A 260 17.20 11.59 -2.01
CA ALA A 260 16.71 12.90 -1.58
C ALA A 260 15.64 12.80 -0.46
N ALA A 261 14.97 11.66 -0.34
CA ALA A 261 13.97 11.40 0.70
C ALA A 261 14.57 10.97 2.06
N ILE A 262 15.87 10.72 2.17
CA ILE A 262 16.51 10.26 3.44
C ILE A 262 16.27 11.26 4.57
N GLY A 263 16.58 12.55 4.36
CA GLY A 263 16.35 13.59 5.37
C GLY A 263 14.88 13.69 5.81
N PRO A 264 13.93 13.86 4.87
CA PRO A 264 12.50 13.84 5.19
C PRO A 264 12.05 12.57 5.92
N MET A 265 12.54 11.39 5.55
CA MET A 265 12.17 10.13 6.19
C MET A 265 12.74 9.98 7.61
N ILE A 266 13.91 10.57 7.89
CA ILE A 266 14.44 10.68 9.25
C ILE A 266 13.47 11.47 10.14
N GLU A 267 12.87 12.58 9.65
CA GLU A 267 11.85 13.33 10.40
C GLU A 267 10.61 12.46 10.71
N VAL A 268 10.19 11.65 9.73
CA VAL A 268 9.00 10.80 9.79
C VAL A 268 9.12 9.65 10.80
N LEU A 269 10.33 9.28 11.23
CA LEU A 269 10.54 8.35 12.35
C LEU A 269 9.91 8.79 13.67
N THR A 270 9.50 10.06 13.78
CA THR A 270 8.83 10.62 14.98
C THR A 270 7.32 10.80 14.81
N ASP A 271 6.74 10.29 13.71
CA ASP A 271 5.31 10.43 13.42
C ASP A 271 4.41 9.84 14.51
N SER A 272 3.24 10.43 14.74
CA SER A 272 2.28 9.90 15.73
C SER A 272 1.69 8.54 15.32
N ASN A 273 1.62 8.24 14.02
CA ASN A 273 1.09 7.00 13.50
C ASN A 273 2.21 5.97 13.32
N LYS A 274 2.05 4.81 13.96
CA LYS A 274 3.03 3.72 13.91
C LYS A 274 3.28 3.15 12.51
N LEU A 275 2.26 3.12 11.64
CA LEU A 275 2.41 2.63 10.28
C LEU A 275 3.29 3.58 9.44
N VAL A 276 3.17 4.88 9.71
CA VAL A 276 4.00 5.92 9.09
C VAL A 276 5.46 5.81 9.58
N ARG A 277 5.68 5.66 10.90
CA ARG A 277 7.03 5.44 11.45
C ARG A 277 7.69 4.18 10.91
N TRP A 278 6.94 3.09 10.82
CA TRP A 278 7.44 1.83 10.25
C TRP A 278 7.86 2.01 8.79
N ARG A 279 7.04 2.71 7.98
CA ARG A 279 7.39 2.98 6.58
C ARG A 279 8.67 3.79 6.46
N ALA A 280 8.89 4.78 7.33
CA ALA A 280 10.15 5.52 7.38
C ALA A 280 11.34 4.63 7.75
N ALA A 281 11.23 3.81 8.80
CA ALA A 281 12.28 2.86 9.17
C ALA A 281 12.58 1.87 8.04
N ARG A 282 11.55 1.43 7.31
CA ARG A 282 11.68 0.57 6.15
C ARG A 282 12.40 1.25 4.99
N PHE A 283 12.03 2.48 4.65
CA PHE A 283 12.73 3.27 3.64
C PHE A 283 14.21 3.42 3.98
N LEU A 284 14.54 3.78 5.22
CA LEU A 284 15.91 4.02 5.65
C LEU A 284 16.74 2.72 5.68
N TYR A 285 16.12 1.57 5.97
CA TYR A 285 16.73 0.25 5.78
C TYR A 285 17.09 0.00 4.30
N GLU A 286 16.20 0.33 3.36
CA GLU A 286 16.42 0.10 1.92
C GLU A 286 17.47 1.07 1.35
N ALA A 287 17.47 2.31 1.81
CA ALA A 287 18.44 3.34 1.45
C ALA A 287 19.84 3.05 2.00
N GLY A 288 19.95 2.55 3.24
CA GLY A 288 21.22 2.12 3.84
C GLY A 288 22.22 3.25 4.13
N ASP A 289 21.75 4.49 4.29
CA ASP A 289 22.63 5.66 4.47
C ASP A 289 23.01 5.91 5.94
N GLU A 290 24.30 6.13 6.20
CA GLU A 290 24.85 6.34 7.55
C GLU A 290 24.26 7.56 8.27
N SER A 291 23.80 8.58 7.54
CA SER A 291 23.18 9.77 8.13
C SER A 291 21.90 9.45 8.92
N ALA A 292 21.27 8.31 8.67
CA ALA A 292 20.08 7.86 9.38
C ALA A 292 20.39 7.11 10.70
N LEU A 293 21.64 6.71 10.94
CA LEU A 293 22.01 5.82 12.05
C LEU A 293 21.59 6.38 13.42
N GLU A 294 21.85 7.65 13.68
CA GLU A 294 21.52 8.26 14.98
C GLU A 294 20.02 8.19 15.26
N ALA A 295 19.20 8.58 14.28
CA ALA A 295 17.75 8.56 14.39
C ALA A 295 17.20 7.13 14.53
N LEU A 296 17.72 6.18 13.73
CA LEU A 296 17.32 4.78 13.79
C LEU A 296 17.67 4.13 15.15
N ARG A 297 18.85 4.40 15.72
CA ARG A 297 19.21 3.92 17.06
C ARG A 297 18.29 4.48 18.12
N LYS A 298 17.97 5.78 18.03
CA LYS A 298 17.03 6.42 18.94
C LYS A 298 15.68 5.70 18.87
N THR A 299 15.12 5.53 17.66
CA THR A 299 13.87 4.79 17.44
C THR A 299 13.96 3.37 18.01
N ALA A 300 15.00 2.59 17.71
CA ALA A 300 15.19 1.24 18.22
C ALA A 300 15.19 1.17 19.77
N SER A 301 15.72 2.19 20.44
CA SER A 301 15.82 2.23 21.90
C SER A 301 14.55 2.70 22.62
N SER A 302 13.75 3.58 22.00
CA SER A 302 12.61 4.25 22.66
C SER A 302 11.24 3.86 22.12
N GLU A 303 11.18 3.17 20.98
CA GLU A 303 9.93 2.81 20.32
C GLU A 303 9.16 1.74 21.11
N SER A 304 7.86 1.98 21.33
CA SER A 304 6.97 1.05 22.01
C SER A 304 6.37 0.00 21.06
N GLU A 305 6.20 0.35 19.79
CA GLU A 305 5.62 -0.55 18.79
C GLU A 305 6.70 -1.52 18.28
N PHE A 306 6.54 -2.79 18.64
CA PHE A 306 7.50 -3.86 18.38
C PHE A 306 8.00 -3.90 16.93
N GLU A 307 7.10 -3.81 15.96
CA GLU A 307 7.44 -3.94 14.55
C GLU A 307 8.22 -2.73 14.02
N VAL A 308 7.93 -1.51 14.50
CA VAL A 308 8.70 -0.31 14.17
C VAL A 308 10.10 -0.43 14.77
N LYS A 309 10.19 -0.87 16.02
CA LYS A 309 11.46 -1.13 16.71
C LYS A 309 12.31 -2.16 15.97
N LEU A 310 11.74 -3.31 15.65
CA LEU A 310 12.41 -4.40 14.92
C LEU A 310 12.93 -3.90 13.56
N GLN A 311 12.10 -3.17 12.80
CA GLN A 311 12.50 -2.62 11.50
C GLN A 311 13.65 -1.61 11.63
N ALA A 312 13.66 -0.78 12.69
CA ALA A 312 14.76 0.14 12.98
C ALA A 312 16.05 -0.59 13.40
N GLU A 313 15.96 -1.63 14.24
CA GLU A 313 17.10 -2.48 14.61
C GLU A 313 17.73 -3.17 13.39
N MET A 314 16.89 -3.68 12.48
CA MET A 314 17.35 -4.24 11.21
C MET A 314 18.07 -3.20 10.34
N ALA A 315 17.56 -1.97 10.30
CA ALA A 315 18.20 -0.86 9.58
C ALA A 315 19.58 -0.52 10.16
N VAL A 316 19.68 -0.39 11.48
CA VAL A 316 20.96 -0.15 12.16
C VAL A 316 21.96 -1.26 11.85
N ALA A 317 21.57 -2.53 12.07
CA ALA A 317 22.46 -3.67 11.86
C ALA A 317 22.96 -3.78 10.41
N ARG A 318 22.08 -3.49 9.43
CA ARG A 318 22.45 -3.46 8.01
C ARG A 318 23.52 -2.40 7.73
N ILE A 319 23.25 -1.16 8.14
CA ILE A 319 24.12 -0.02 7.86
C ILE A 319 25.49 -0.22 8.54
N GLU A 320 25.51 -0.69 9.79
CA GLU A 320 26.76 -0.97 10.51
C GLU A 320 27.62 -2.07 9.88
N ARG A 321 26.99 -3.05 9.21
CA ARG A 321 27.71 -4.10 8.48
C ARG A 321 28.24 -3.62 7.12
N GLY A 322 27.95 -2.38 6.72
CA GLY A 322 28.36 -1.83 5.44
C GLY A 322 27.74 -2.54 4.24
N GLU A 323 26.58 -3.16 4.42
CA GLU A 323 25.86 -3.82 3.32
C GLU A 323 25.40 -2.75 2.31
N GLU A 324 25.69 -2.97 1.02
CA GLU A 324 25.24 -2.07 -0.06
C GLU A 324 23.73 -1.82 0.02
N ALA A 325 23.28 -0.63 -0.39
CA ALA A 325 21.86 -0.29 -0.41
C ALA A 325 21.04 -1.37 -1.15
N ALA A 326 19.99 -1.87 -0.49
CA ALA A 326 19.13 -2.88 -1.10
C ALA A 326 18.45 -2.32 -2.35
N GLY A 327 18.25 -1.00 -2.36
CA GLY A 327 17.33 -0.34 -3.27
C GLY A 327 15.88 -0.74 -3.00
N SER A 328 14.93 -0.05 -3.62
CA SER A 328 13.52 -0.41 -3.50
C SER A 328 13.27 -1.82 -4.07
N VAL A 329 12.19 -2.48 -3.67
CA VAL A 329 11.79 -3.79 -4.21
C VAL A 329 11.73 -3.75 -5.74
N TRP A 330 11.29 -2.63 -6.32
CA TRP A 330 11.27 -2.43 -7.76
C TRP A 330 12.68 -2.36 -8.37
N GLN A 331 13.62 -1.65 -7.75
CA GLN A 331 15.01 -1.61 -8.21
C GLN A 331 15.68 -2.99 -8.12
N GLN A 332 15.33 -3.79 -7.10
CA GLN A 332 15.78 -5.18 -6.97
C GLN A 332 15.18 -6.07 -8.09
N MET A 333 13.87 -5.96 -8.34
CA MET A 333 13.20 -6.70 -9.42
C MET A 333 13.72 -6.32 -10.81
N THR A 334 14.03 -5.04 -11.05
CA THR A 334 14.60 -4.57 -12.32
C THR A 334 16.01 -5.12 -12.52
N ARG A 335 16.90 -5.03 -11.51
CA ARG A 335 18.25 -5.63 -11.56
C ARG A 335 18.20 -7.14 -11.83
N MET A 336 17.34 -7.88 -11.12
CA MET A 336 17.17 -9.32 -11.34
C MET A 336 16.73 -9.67 -12.77
N ARG A 337 15.88 -8.84 -13.40
CA ARG A 337 15.44 -9.03 -14.80
C ARG A 337 16.53 -8.72 -15.82
N GLU A 338 17.45 -7.82 -15.49
CA GLU A 338 18.59 -7.47 -16.33
C GLU A 338 19.71 -8.52 -16.23
N GLU A 339 20.04 -8.97 -15.02
CA GLU A 339 21.01 -10.04 -14.76
C GLU A 339 20.61 -11.36 -15.43
N SER A 340 19.33 -11.75 -15.32
CA SER A 340 18.80 -12.96 -15.99
C SER A 340 18.75 -12.88 -17.51
N ARG A 341 18.83 -11.67 -18.10
CA ARG A 341 18.98 -11.48 -19.56
C ARG A 341 20.42 -11.60 -20.04
N ASP A 342 21.39 -11.27 -19.19
CA ASP A 342 22.81 -11.34 -19.51
C ASP A 342 23.41 -12.73 -19.26
N GLU A 343 22.88 -13.51 -18.31
CA GLU A 343 23.26 -14.93 -18.10
C GLU A 343 22.73 -15.88 -19.20
N GLY A 344 21.82 -15.40 -20.05
CA GLY A 344 21.22 -16.16 -21.16
C GLY A 344 21.88 -15.96 -22.53
N LYS A 345 23.02 -15.26 -22.62
CA LYS A 345 23.81 -15.04 -23.85
C LYS A 345 25.14 -15.79 -23.81
#